data_AF-A0A850A4W3-F1
#
_entry.id   AF-A0A850A4W3-F1
#
_cell.length_a   1.000
_cell.length_b   1.000
_cell.length_c   1.000
_cell.angle_alpha   90.00
_cell.angle_beta   90.00
_cell.angle_gamma   90.00
#
_symmetry.space_group_name_H-M   'P 1'
#
loop_
_entity.id
_entity.type
_entity.pdbx_description
1 polymer ?
#
loop_
_entity_poly.entity_id
_entity_poly.type
_entity_poly.pdbx_seq_one_letter_code
_entity_poly.pdbx_strand_id
1 'polypeptide(L)'
;MFNIGLGELLFVAILVLIFIGPERLPQVLRQIGEVVYKLRQMAAQLSNEFGEDLEPIRELQTLAGNLDPRRQIGRVLDVSADAAAGSAGTAAKPETAAAA
;
A
#
# COMPACT_ATOMS: atom_id res chain seq x y z
N MET A 1 11.24 -14.81 -11.09
CA MET A 1 12.05 -15.43 -12.16
C MET A 1 11.33 -15.23 -13.48
N PHE A 2 11.58 -14.09 -14.13
CA PHE A 2 11.15 -13.81 -15.51
C PHE A 2 12.33 -13.09 -16.15
N ASN A 3 13.21 -13.86 -16.78
CA ASN A 3 14.32 -13.31 -17.52
C ASN A 3 13.82 -12.89 -18.91
N ILE A 4 12.81 -12.02 -19.02
CA ILE A 4 12.37 -11.53 -20.34
C ILE A 4 13.40 -10.50 -20.79
N GLY A 5 14.32 -10.94 -21.65
CA GLY A 5 15.22 -10.07 -22.39
C GLY A 5 14.58 -9.56 -23.69
N LEU A 6 15.29 -8.66 -24.37
CA LEU A 6 14.90 -8.19 -25.70
C LEU A 6 14.72 -9.34 -26.71
N GLY A 7 15.54 -10.39 -26.60
CA GLY A 7 15.47 -11.57 -27.47
C GLY A 7 14.19 -12.39 -27.28
N GLU A 8 13.81 -12.68 -26.02
CA GLU A 8 12.56 -13.41 -25.75
C GLU A 8 11.32 -12.59 -26.11
N LEU A 9 11.34 -11.27 -25.90
CA LEU A 9 10.24 -10.40 -26.33
C LEU A 9 10.04 -10.48 -27.85
N LEU A 10 11.13 -10.45 -28.62
CA LEU A 10 11.07 -10.54 -30.08
C LEU A 10 10.60 -11.93 -30.54
N PHE A 11 11.05 -13.00 -29.88
CA PHE A 11 10.58 -14.35 -30.14
C PHE A 11 9.07 -14.50 -29.92
N VAL A 12 8.57 -14.01 -28.78
CA VAL A 12 7.12 -14.02 -28.48
C VAL A 12 6.34 -13.16 -29.47
N ALA A 13 6.86 -11.97 -29.83
CA ALA A 13 6.22 -11.13 -30.82
C ALA A 13 6.06 -11.86 -32.17
N ILE A 14 7.10 -12.55 -32.64
CA ILE A 14 7.02 -13.37 -33.87
C ILE A 14 5.98 -14.49 -33.72
N LEU A 15 5.95 -15.21 -32.60
CA LEU A 15 4.95 -16.26 -32.37
C LEU A 15 3.52 -15.72 -32.42
N VAL A 16 3.26 -14.58 -31.76
CA VAL A 16 1.95 -13.93 -31.79
C VAL A 16 1.59 -13.50 -33.21
N LEU A 17 2.54 -12.91 -33.94
CA LEU A 17 2.36 -12.51 -35.34
C LEU A 17 2.02 -13.71 -36.24
N ILE A 18 2.60 -14.89 -36.00
CA ILE A 18 2.28 -16.10 -36.79
C ILE A 18 0.90 -16.65 -36.41
N PHE A 19 0.59 -16.72 -35.13
CA PHE A 19 -0.62 -17.39 -34.65
C PHE A 19 -1.89 -16.57 -34.87
N ILE A 20 -1.82 -15.26 -34.60
CA ILE A 20 -2.93 -14.31 -34.76
C ILE A 20 -2.87 -13.62 -36.12
N GLY A 21 -1.67 -13.39 -36.66
CA GLY A 21 -1.46 -12.61 -37.88
C GLY A 21 -1.05 -11.16 -37.59
N PRO A 22 -0.15 -10.56 -38.40
CA PRO A 22 0.31 -9.18 -38.23
C PRO A 22 -0.80 -8.14 -38.31
N GLU A 23 -1.85 -8.41 -39.08
CA GLU A 23 -2.97 -7.49 -39.28
C GLU A 23 -3.99 -7.56 -38.14
N ARG A 24 -4.12 -8.72 -37.47
CA ARG A 24 -5.11 -8.95 -36.42
C ARG A 24 -4.62 -8.51 -35.05
N LEU A 25 -3.32 -8.63 -34.79
CA LEU A 25 -2.68 -8.18 -33.54
C LEU A 25 -3.03 -6.72 -33.20
N PRO A 26 -2.81 -5.72 -34.07
CA PRO A 26 -3.17 -4.33 -33.77
C PRO A 26 -4.69 -4.15 -33.59
N GLN A 27 -5.51 -4.92 -34.31
CA GLN A 27 -6.96 -4.87 -34.16
C GLN A 27 -7.41 -5.37 -32.77
N VAL A 28 -6.83 -6.46 -32.26
CA VAL A 28 -7.10 -6.99 -30.92
C VAL A 28 -6.62 -6.02 -29.85
N LEU A 29 -5.41 -5.46 -29.99
CA LEU A 29 -4.90 -4.45 -29.06
C LEU A 29 -5.79 -3.21 -28.99
N ARG A 30 -6.34 -2.77 -30.14
CA ARG A 30 -7.28 -1.64 -30.18
C ARG A 30 -8.58 -1.97 -29.43
N GLN A 31 -9.11 -3.18 -29.58
CA GLN A 31 -10.31 -3.61 -28.85
C GLN A 31 -10.08 -3.64 -27.34
N ILE A 32 -8.96 -4.24 -26.90
CA ILE A 32 -8.58 -4.26 -25.48
C ILE A 32 -8.37 -2.83 -24.98
N GLY A 33 -7.66 -2.00 -25.74
CA GLY A 33 -7.40 -0.61 -25.40
C GLY A 33 -8.68 0.21 -25.25
N GLU A 34 -9.66 0.00 -26.12
CA GLU A 34 -10.97 0.65 -26.03
C GLU A 34 -11.73 0.22 -24.77
N VAL A 35 -11.71 -1.06 -24.42
CA VAL A 35 -12.32 -1.57 -23.18
C VAL A 35 -11.63 -0.97 -21.95
N VAL A 36 -10.30 -0.98 -21.90
CA VAL A 36 -9.52 -0.38 -20.80
C VAL A 36 -9.79 1.12 -20.71
N TYR A 37 -9.88 1.82 -21.84
CA TYR A 37 -10.19 3.25 -21.89
C TYR A 37 -11.58 3.54 -21.32
N LYS A 38 -12.59 2.78 -21.74
CA LYS A 38 -13.96 2.91 -21.22
C LYS A 38 -14.02 2.63 -19.72
N LEU A 39 -13.36 1.58 -19.25
CA LEU A 39 -13.27 1.26 -17.82
C LEU A 39 -12.60 2.39 -17.03
N ARG A 40 -11.50 2.96 -17.54
CA ARG A 40 -10.83 4.10 -16.93
C ARG A 40 -11.73 5.34 -16.89
N GLN A 41 -12.49 5.60 -17.94
CA GLN A 41 -13.41 6.72 -18.01
C GLN A 41 -14.59 6.57 -17.04
N MET A 42 -15.15 5.36 -16.94
CA MET A 42 -16.17 5.02 -15.94
C MET A 42 -15.62 5.17 -14.52
N ALA A 43 -14.42 4.64 -14.25
CA ALA A 43 -13.76 4.81 -12.95
C ALA A 43 -13.51 6.29 -12.61
N ALA A 44 -13.17 7.12 -13.60
CA ALA A 44 -13.00 8.56 -13.42
C ALA A 44 -14.33 9.29 -13.16
N GLN A 45 -15.42 8.88 -13.83
CA GLN A 45 -16.77 9.41 -13.57
C GLN A 45 -17.24 9.07 -12.16
N LEU A 46 -17.10 7.79 -11.76
CA LEU A 46 -17.38 7.37 -10.38
C LEU A 46 -16.50 8.15 -9.40
N SER A 47 -15.20 8.28 -9.67
CA SER A 47 -14.30 9.04 -8.79
C SER A 47 -14.63 10.53 -8.72
N ASN A 48 -15.28 11.11 -9.74
CA ASN A 48 -15.73 12.50 -9.74
C ASN A 48 -17.09 12.65 -9.03
N GLU A 49 -18.04 11.75 -9.29
CA GLU A 49 -19.36 11.73 -8.62
C GLU A 49 -19.24 11.40 -7.14
N PHE A 50 -18.39 10.44 -6.78
CA PHE A 50 -18.00 10.22 -5.38
C PHE A 50 -17.02 11.30 -4.92
N GLY A 51 -16.21 11.89 -5.78
CA GLY A 51 -15.18 12.88 -5.40
C GLY A 51 -15.71 14.11 -4.67
N GLU A 52 -16.96 14.49 -4.95
CA GLU A 52 -17.66 15.57 -4.25
C GLU A 52 -18.20 15.11 -2.87
N ASP A 53 -18.45 13.81 -2.70
CA ASP A 53 -18.85 13.14 -1.44
C ASP A 53 -17.69 12.44 -0.70
N LEU A 54 -16.47 12.45 -1.24
CA LEU A 54 -15.26 11.75 -0.76
C LEU A 54 -14.26 12.66 -0.05
N GLU A 55 -14.55 13.97 0.12
CA GLU A 55 -13.92 14.78 1.16
C GLU A 55 -13.73 14.03 2.49
N PRO A 56 -14.75 13.33 3.03
CA PRO A 56 -14.59 12.54 4.25
C PRO A 56 -13.57 11.40 4.12
N ILE A 57 -13.32 10.82 2.93
CA ILE A 57 -12.29 9.77 2.77
C ILE A 57 -10.89 10.34 2.72
N ARG A 58 -10.69 11.55 2.18
CA ARG A 58 -9.40 12.25 2.34
C ARG A 58 -9.14 12.60 3.80
N GLU A 59 -10.17 12.97 4.55
CA GLU A 59 -10.08 13.21 6.00
C GLU A 59 -9.80 11.92 6.79
N LEU A 60 -10.41 10.79 6.40
CA LEU A 60 -10.09 9.48 6.95
C LEU A 60 -8.68 9.02 6.57
N GLN A 61 -8.17 9.36 5.40
CA GLN A 61 -6.82 9.01 4.95
C GLN A 61 -5.75 9.90 5.59
N THR A 62 -6.06 11.16 5.93
CA THR A 62 -5.19 12.02 6.75
C THR A 62 -5.26 11.63 8.23
N LEU A 63 -6.41 11.20 8.77
CA LEU A 63 -6.51 10.59 10.10
C LEU A 63 -5.76 9.25 10.15
N ALA A 64 -5.94 8.37 9.16
CA ALA A 64 -5.25 7.08 9.05
C ALA A 64 -3.75 7.24 8.76
N GLY A 65 -3.36 8.26 8.00
CA GLY A 65 -1.96 8.63 7.75
C GLY A 65 -1.27 9.24 8.97
N ASN A 66 -2.02 9.91 9.85
CA ASN A 66 -1.52 10.38 11.16
C ASN A 66 -1.53 9.28 12.23
N LEU A 67 -2.34 8.22 12.04
CA LEU A 67 -2.27 6.96 12.79
C LEU A 67 -1.14 6.09 12.21
N ASP A 68 0.08 6.62 12.21
CA ASP A 68 1.29 5.92 11.79
C ASP A 68 1.47 4.70 12.72
N PRO A 69 1.05 3.48 12.33
CA PRO A 69 0.96 2.35 13.24
C PRO A 69 2.35 1.95 13.75
N ARG A 70 3.39 2.32 12.99
CA ARG A 70 4.79 2.17 13.36
C ARG A 70 5.19 3.00 14.58
N ARG A 71 4.64 4.21 14.75
CA ARG A 71 4.91 5.07 15.92
C ARG A 71 4.15 4.59 17.16
N GLN A 72 2.96 4.06 16.98
CA GLN A 72 2.15 3.53 18.07
C GLN A 72 2.70 2.18 18.57
N ILE A 73 3.11 1.30 17.66
CA ILE A 73 3.81 0.05 18.00
C ILE A 73 5.15 0.38 18.69
N GLY A 74 5.90 1.36 18.19
CA GLY A 74 7.10 1.87 18.84
C GLY A 74 6.84 2.36 20.27
N ARG A 75 5.77 3.11 20.51
CA ARG A 75 5.43 3.62 21.85
C ARG A 75 4.97 2.53 22.83
N VAL A 76 4.27 1.49 22.35
CA VAL A 76 3.86 0.36 23.20
C VAL A 76 5.06 -0.53 23.53
N LEU A 77 5.98 -0.71 22.58
CA LEU A 77 7.26 -1.41 22.80
C LEU A 77 8.16 -0.62 23.74
N ASP A 78 8.21 0.70 23.60
CA ASP A 78 9.01 1.62 24.43
C ASP A 78 8.44 1.72 25.85
N VAL A 79 7.11 1.85 26.03
CA VAL A 79 6.46 1.77 27.35
C VAL A 79 6.66 0.40 28.00
N SER A 80 6.70 -0.69 27.22
CA SER A 80 7.01 -2.03 27.74
C SER A 80 8.50 -2.18 28.09
N ALA A 81 9.39 -1.54 27.32
CA ALA A 81 10.82 -1.51 27.59
C ALA A 81 11.14 -0.62 28.81
N ASP A 82 10.43 0.49 28.98
CA ASP A 82 10.55 1.43 30.10
C ASP A 82 9.90 0.85 31.37
N ALA A 83 8.78 0.12 31.24
CA ALA A 83 8.21 -0.66 32.34
C ALA A 83 9.12 -1.83 32.77
N ALA A 84 9.79 -2.49 31.81
CA ALA A 84 10.79 -3.51 32.12
C ALA A 84 12.05 -2.89 32.76
N ALA A 85 12.50 -1.73 32.28
CA ALA A 85 13.65 -0.99 32.84
C ALA A 85 13.35 -0.40 34.24
N GLY A 86 12.11 0.05 34.48
CA GLY A 86 11.64 0.55 35.78
C GLY A 86 11.52 -0.54 36.85
N SER A 87 11.33 -1.80 36.44
CA SER A 87 11.28 -2.95 37.36
C SER A 87 12.66 -3.42 37.84
N ALA A 88 13.75 -3.01 37.18
CA ALA A 88 15.12 -3.30 37.61
C ALA A 88 15.73 -2.18 38.51
N GLY A 89 15.04 -1.04 38.66
CA GLY A 89 15.54 0.13 39.39
C GLY A 89 14.98 0.34 40.81
N THR A 90 13.94 -0.39 41.23
CA THR A 90 13.25 -0.15 42.54
C THR A 90 13.61 -1.19 43.61
N ALA A 91 14.89 -1.58 43.69
CA ALA A 91 15.39 -2.42 44.78
C ALA A 91 16.61 -1.79 45.48
N ALA A 92 16.52 -0.51 45.86
CA ALA A 92 17.42 0.06 46.87
C ALA A 92 16.86 1.36 47.49
N LYS A 93 15.86 1.24 48.39
CA LYS A 93 15.93 1.76 49.77
C LYS A 93 14.65 1.38 50.52
N PRO A 94 14.73 0.60 51.62
CA PRO A 94 13.56 0.23 52.40
C PRO A 94 13.03 1.45 53.16
N GLU A 95 11.73 1.64 53.02
CA GLU A 95 10.77 1.65 54.11
C GLU A 95 11.19 2.24 55.47
N THR A 96 10.39 3.24 55.86
CA THR A 96 9.75 3.41 57.18
C THR A 96 10.56 3.87 58.40
N ALA A 97 10.11 5.04 58.88
CA ALA A 97 9.38 5.19 60.14
C ALA A 97 10.06 5.95 61.29
N ALA A 98 9.17 6.66 61.98
CA ALA A 98 9.14 6.94 63.40
C ALA A 98 9.84 8.22 63.90
N ALA A 99 8.97 9.19 64.19
CA ALA A 99 8.80 9.81 65.51
C ALA A 99 10.02 10.43 66.19
N ALA A 100 10.05 11.77 66.25
CA ALA A 100 10.14 12.59 67.47
C ALA A 100 10.13 14.07 67.08
#